data_AF-A0A3C1YGJ8-F1
#
_entry.id   AF-A0A3C1YGJ8-F1
#
_cell.length_a   1.000
_cell.length_b   1.000
_cell.length_c   1.000
_cell.angle_alpha   90.00
_cell.angle_beta   90.00
_cell.angle_gamma   90.00
#
_symmetry.space_group_name_H-M   'P 1'
#
loop_
_entity.id
_entity.type
_entity.pdbx_description
1 polymer ?
#
loop_
_entity_poly.entity_id
_entity_poly.type
_entity_poly.pdbx_seq_one_letter_code
_entity_poly.pdbx_strand_id
1 'polypeptide(L)' 'MRLLCPRLYVNSVQQINLENLKKEGIKGIIVDLDNTLVPWDEDVNCPEAVLWLKKVKDAGFAVCIVSNNLPGRAKTIVG' A
#
# COMPACT_ATOMS: atom_id res chain seq x y z
N MET A 1 -16.08 20.99 -10.74
CA MET A 1 -14.95 20.58 -9.88
C MET A 1 -14.86 19.06 -9.87
N ARG A 2 -13.71 18.48 -10.23
CA ARG A 2 -13.46 17.04 -10.09
C ARG A 2 -12.75 16.83 -8.76
N LEU A 3 -13.52 16.59 -7.70
CA LEU A 3 -13.01 16.51 -6.32
C LEU A 3 -12.31 15.18 -6.00
N LEU A 4 -12.42 14.18 -6.87
CA LEU A 4 -11.94 12.81 -6.63
C LEU A 4 -11.22 12.26 -7.87
N CYS A 5 -10.16 12.93 -8.31
CA CYS A 5 -9.32 12.43 -9.40
C CYS A 5 -7.91 12.16 -8.90
N PRO A 6 -7.32 11.01 -9.26
CA PRO A 6 -5.98 10.66 -8.83
C PRO A 6 -4.97 11.67 -9.39
N ARG A 7 -4.00 12.05 -8.56
CA ARG A 7 -2.82 12.82 -9.00
C ARG A 7 -1.76 11.95 -9.67
N LEU A 8 -1.78 10.64 -9.39
CA LEU A 8 -0.91 9.63 -9.96
C LEU A 8 -1.74 8.39 -10.27
N TYR A 9 -1.61 7.86 -11.48
CA TYR A 9 -2.22 6.60 -11.91
C TYR A 9 -1.14 5.69 -12.49
N VAL A 10 -1.07 4.47 -11.99
CA VAL A 10 -0.08 3.45 -12.41
C VAL A 10 -0.78 2.09 -12.46
N ASN A 11 -0.19 1.13 -13.19
CA ASN A 11 -0.80 -0.18 -13.40
C ASN A 11 -0.63 -1.12 -12.20
N SER A 12 0.37 -0.87 -11.34
CA SER A 12 0.50 -1.57 -10.06
C SER A 12 1.30 -0.75 -9.05
N VAL A 13 1.17 -1.07 -7.75
CA VAL A 13 1.85 -0.35 -6.65
C VAL A 13 3.38 -0.40 -6.76
N GLN A 14 3.92 -1.45 -7.38
CA GLN A 14 5.35 -1.64 -7.61
C GLN A 14 5.93 -0.56 -8.56
N GLN A 15 5.09 0.10 -9.35
CA GLN A 15 5.50 1.18 -10.26
C GLN A 15 5.55 2.55 -9.58
N ILE A 16 5.13 2.66 -8.31
CA ILE A 16 5.18 3.90 -7.56
C ILE A 16 6.65 4.26 -7.27
N ASN A 17 7.10 5.41 -7.78
CA ASN A 17 8.43 5.92 -7.52
C ASN A 17 8.50 6.60 -6.14
N LEU A 18 8.94 5.84 -5.13
CA LEU A 18 9.04 6.29 -3.75
C LEU A 18 9.98 7.50 -3.57
N GLU A 19 11.05 7.60 -4.36
CA GLU A 19 11.97 8.73 -4.30
C GLU A 19 11.33 10.03 -4.81
N ASN A 20 10.46 9.95 -5.81
CA ASN A 20 9.68 11.11 -6.24
C ASN A 20 8.68 11.54 -5.16
N LEU A 21 8.00 10.59 -4.50
CA LEU A 21 7.09 10.92 -3.40
C LEU A 21 7.83 11.64 -2.25
N LYS A 22 9.06 11.24 -1.92
CA LYS A 22 9.91 11.96 -0.95
C LYS A 22 10.21 13.38 -1.39
N LYS A 23 10.60 13.58 -2.66
CA LYS A 23 10.90 14.90 -3.21
C LYS A 23 9.68 15.82 -3.17
N GLU A 24 8.47 15.26 -3.28
CA GLU A 24 7.21 15.97 -3.10
C GLU A 24 6.86 16.27 -1.63
N GLY A 25 7.69 15.85 -0.68
CA GLY A 25 7.51 16.11 0.75
C GLY A 25 6.52 15.17 1.44
N ILE A 26 6.13 14.07 0.78
CA ILE A 26 5.24 13.06 1.35
C ILE A 26 6.01 12.25 2.41
N LYS A 27 5.39 12.06 3.57
CA LYS A 27 6.02 11.40 4.74
C LYS A 27 5.35 10.10 5.14
N GLY A 28 4.10 9.91 4.72
CA GLY A 28 3.31 8.75 5.09
C GLY A 28 2.43 8.27 3.95
N ILE A 29 2.16 6.98 3.94
CA ILE A 29 1.35 6.29 2.94
C ILE A 29 0.26 5.52 3.69
N ILE A 30 -0.99 5.77 3.31
CA ILE A 30 -2.14 4.98 3.75
C ILE A 30 -2.47 4.02 2.61
N VAL A 31 -2.50 2.73 2.93
CA VAL A 31 -2.70 1.67 1.93
C VAL A 31 -3.99 0.93 2.26
N ASP A 32 -4.90 0.85 1.29
CA ASP A 32 -6.04 -0.06 1.37
C ASP A 32 -5.55 -1.50 1.18
N LEU A 33 -6.02 -2.44 2.00
CA LEU A 33 -5.56 -3.83 1.94
C LEU A 33 -6.39 -4.64 0.95
N ASP A 34 -7.71 -4.55 1.09
CA ASP A 34 -8.66 -5.30 0.28
C ASP A 34 -8.67 -4.72 -1.15
N ASN A 35 -8.54 -5.57 -2.17
CA ASN A 35 -8.57 -5.18 -3.60
C ASN A 35 -7.45 -4.23 -4.10
N THR A 36 -6.51 -3.81 -3.24
CA THR A 36 -5.33 -3.03 -3.65
C THR A 36 -4.03 -3.80 -3.49
N LEU A 37 -3.87 -4.58 -2.40
CA LEU A 37 -2.67 -5.39 -2.16
C LEU A 37 -2.93 -6.90 -2.16
N VAL A 38 -4.15 -7.35 -1.87
CA VAL A 38 -4.49 -8.78 -1.81
C VAL A 38 -5.74 -9.04 -2.66
N PRO A 39 -5.68 -9.97 -3.64
CA PRO A 39 -6.86 -10.47 -4.35
C PRO A 39 -7.84 -11.13 -3.38
N TRP A 40 -9.15 -10.97 -3.62
CA TRP A 40 -10.20 -11.28 -2.64
C TRP A 40 -10.30 -12.77 -2.23
N ASP A 41 -9.73 -13.68 -3.03
CA ASP A 41 -10.07 -15.11 -3.02
C ASP A 41 -8.87 -16.07 -2.90
N GLU A 42 -7.66 -15.55 -2.69
CA GLU A 42 -6.47 -16.40 -2.49
C GLU A 42 -5.89 -16.20 -1.08
N ASP A 43 -5.38 -17.31 -0.54
CA ASP A 43 -4.76 -17.43 0.77
C ASP A 43 -3.86 -16.24 1.11
N VAL A 44 -3.75 -15.96 2.40
CA VAL A 44 -3.09 -14.82 3.06
C VAL A 44 -1.57 -14.73 2.79
N ASN A 45 -1.07 -15.35 1.72
CA ASN A 45 0.27 -15.25 1.18
C ASN A 45 0.28 -14.38 -0.09
N CYS A 46 0.38 -13.06 0.08
CA CYS A 46 0.81 -12.17 -1.01
C CYS A 46 2.24 -11.67 -0.73
N PRO A 47 3.28 -12.46 -1.10
CA PRO A 47 4.68 -12.08 -0.87
C PRO A 47 5.02 -10.72 -1.50
N GLU A 48 4.42 -10.41 -2.65
CA GLU A 48 4.64 -9.14 -3.35
C GLU A 48 4.17 -7.93 -2.54
N ALA A 49 3.01 -8.03 -1.87
CA ALA A 49 2.51 -6.97 -1.00
C ALA A 49 3.43 -6.76 0.21
N VAL A 50 3.89 -7.84 0.84
CA VAL A 50 4.83 -7.76 1.98
C VAL A 50 6.16 -7.14 1.54
N LEU A 51 6.71 -7.58 0.41
CA LEU A 51 7.95 -7.04 -0.15
C LEU A 51 7.82 -5.56 -0.49
N TRP A 52 6.68 -5.15 -1.06
CA TRP A 52 6.43 -3.75 -1.36
C TRP A 52 6.29 -2.90 -0.08
N LEU A 53 5.51 -3.35 0.90
CA LEU A 53 5.39 -2.68 2.20
C LEU A 53 6.76 -2.54 2.89
N LYS A 54 7.60 -3.57 2.80
CA LYS A 54 8.99 -3.51 3.29
C LYS A 54 9.79 -2.44 2.55
N LYS A 55 9.75 -2.38 1.22
CA LYS A 55 10.42 -1.34 0.43
C LYS A 55 9.96 0.06 0.82
N VAL A 56 8.67 0.25 1.09
CA VAL A 56 8.12 1.53 1.54
C VAL A 56 8.64 1.93 2.91
N LYS A 57 8.67 0.98 3.87
CA LYS A 57 9.26 1.20 5.20
C LYS A 57 10.77 1.48 5.13
N ASP A 58 11.50 0.70 4.33
CA ASP A 58 12.95 0.86 4.13
C ASP A 58 13.28 2.20 3.45
N ALA A 59 12.36 2.73 2.63
CA ALA A 59 12.45 4.07 2.09
C ALA A 59 12.16 5.16 3.15
N GLY A 60 11.74 4.84 4.37
CA GLY A 60 11.56 5.81 5.46
C GLY A 60 10.18 6.46 5.52
N PHE A 61 9.18 5.86 4.88
CA PHE A 61 7.78 6.31 5.01
C PHE A 61 7.12 5.70 6.24
N ALA A 62 6.27 6.48 6.91
CA ALA A 62 5.28 5.92 7.83
C ALA A 62 4.19 5.21 7.02
N VAL A 63 3.86 3.97 7.35
CA VAL A 63 2.85 3.19 6.61
C VAL A 63 1.71 2.83 7.53
N CYS A 64 0.48 3.12 7.11
CA CYS A 64 -0.74 2.69 7.75
C CYS A 64 -1.53 1.82 6.78
N ILE A 65 -1.94 0.63 7.23
CA ILE A 65 -2.81 -0.25 6.45
C ILE A 65 -4.24 -0.04 6.95
N VAL A 66 -5.15 0.23 6.03
CA VAL A 66 -6.59 0.30 6.28
C VAL A 66 -7.23 -0.87 5.54
N SER A 67 -8.09 -1.61 6.21
CA SER A 67 -8.83 -2.72 5.63
C SER A 67 -10.29 -2.55 6.00
N ASN A 68 -11.16 -2.80 5.03
CA ASN A 68 -12.60 -2.79 5.24
C ASN A 68 -13.12 -4.14 5.78
N ASN A 69 -12.22 -5.11 6.00
CA ASN A 69 -12.53 -6.44 6.49
C ASN A 69 -11.90 -6.73 7.87
N LEU A 70 -12.57 -7.62 8.64
CA LEU A 70 -12.34 -7.91 10.06
C LEU A 70 -10.86 -8.16 10.44
N PRO A 71 -10.47 -7.82 11.69
CA PRO A 71 -9.08 -7.73 12.19
C PRO A 71 -8.23 -9.03 12.15
N GLY A 72 -8.78 -10.15 11.66
CA GLY A 72 -8.06 -11.41 11.50
C GLY A 72 -7.08 -11.44 10.32
N ARG A 73 -7.34 -10.70 9.22
CA ARG A 73 -6.47 -10.68 8.03
C ARG A 73 -5.27 -9.74 8.17
N ALA A 74 -5.43 -8.58 8.81
CA ALA A 74 -4.38 -7.57 8.94
C ALA A 74 -3.20 -8.01 9.84
N LYS A 75 -3.46 -8.83 10.87
CA LYS A 75 -2.44 -9.29 11.83
C LYS A 75 -1.42 -10.27 11.24
N THR A 76 -1.75 -10.97 10.17
CA THR A 76 -0.85 -11.98 9.57
C THR A 76 0.19 -11.35 8.63
N ILE A 77 -0.10 -10.17 8.08
CA ILE A 77 0.76 -9.48 7.11
C ILE A 77 1.80 -8.60 7.81
N VAL A 78 1.49 -8.16 9.03
CA VAL A 78 2.36 -7.32 9.86
C VAL A 78 2.73 -8.13 11.11
N GLY A 79 3.66 -9.07 10.94
CA GLY A 79 4.53 -9.49 12.03
C GLY A 79 5.42 -8.34 12.49
#